data_AF-A0A838TUK5-F1
#
_entry.id   AF-A0A838TUK5-F1
#
_cell.length_a   1.000
_cell.length_b   1.000
_cell.length_c   1.000
_cell.angle_alpha   90.00
_cell.angle_beta   90.00
_cell.angle_gamma   90.00
#
_symmetry.space_group_name_H-M   'P 1'
#
loop_
_entity.id
_entity.type
_entity.pdbx_description
1 polymer ?
#
loop_
_entity_poly.entity_id
_entity_poly.type
_entity_poly.pdbx_seq_one_letter_code
_entity_poly.pdbx_strand_id
1 'polypeptide(L)'
;MARNIENDSKLRQDSVIKRLPGALGHVWDWQLRARCRGMDSSVFYSPDGERGTDKQDRETQAKKICNPCPVKTECLVFAFEHEELYGVWGGMTEDERRNLLKSGNKKLPTL
;
A
#
# COMPACT_ATOMS: atom_id res chain seq x y z
N MET A 1 41.23 -38.83 15.53
CA MET A 1 40.46 -37.59 15.77
C MET A 1 39.73 -37.23 14.47
N ALA A 2 38.55 -37.79 14.25
CA ALA A 2 37.74 -37.47 13.08
C ALA A 2 37.00 -36.15 13.34
N ARG A 3 37.27 -35.12 12.52
CA ARG A 3 36.53 -33.86 12.58
C ARG A 3 35.12 -34.15 12.05
N ASN A 4 34.11 -33.81 12.84
CA ASN A 4 32.69 -33.97 12.49
C ASN A 4 32.31 -33.00 11.36
N ILE A 5 32.44 -33.45 10.12
CA ILE A 5 32.10 -32.71 8.88
C ILE A 5 30.60 -32.33 8.83
N GLU A 6 29.74 -33.10 9.50
CA GLU A 6 28.28 -32.89 9.51
C GLU A 6 27.83 -31.62 10.25
N ASN A 7 28.63 -31.13 11.21
CA ASN A 7 28.24 -29.96 12.01
C ASN A 7 28.46 -28.62 11.27
N ASP A 8 29.28 -28.63 10.22
CA ASP A 8 29.69 -27.43 9.46
C ASP A 8 28.67 -27.09 8.35
N SER A 9 27.97 -28.09 7.79
CA SER A 9 26.96 -27.85 6.74
C SER A 9 25.67 -27.25 7.31
N LYS A 10 25.27 -27.66 8.52
CA LYS A 10 24.07 -27.17 9.20
C LYS A 10 24.19 -25.70 9.61
N LEU A 11 25.37 -25.29 10.10
CA LEU A 11 25.67 -23.90 10.45
C LEU A 11 25.72 -22.97 9.21
N ARG A 12 26.14 -23.48 8.05
CA ARG A 12 26.07 -22.75 6.78
C ARG A 12 24.64 -22.53 6.28
N GLN A 13 23.75 -23.51 6.42
CA GLN A 13 22.36 -23.38 5.97
C GLN A 13 21.56 -22.36 6.79
N ASP A 14 21.78 -22.28 8.11
CA ASP A 14 21.09 -21.33 8.99
C ASP A 14 21.50 -19.86 8.75
N SER A 15 22.73 -19.64 8.26
CA SER A 15 23.28 -18.29 8.06
C SER A 15 22.93 -17.66 6.71
N VAL A 16 22.59 -18.46 5.70
CA VAL A 16 22.14 -17.97 4.38
C VAL A 16 20.70 -17.49 4.44
N ILE A 17 19.81 -18.24 5.11
CA ILE A 17 18.39 -17.86 5.26
C ILE A 17 18.23 -16.52 6.00
N LYS A 18 19.11 -16.23 6.97
CA LYS A 18 19.10 -14.98 7.75
C LYS A 18 19.46 -13.71 6.96
N ARG A 19 20.05 -13.85 5.76
CA ARG A 19 20.61 -12.74 4.97
C ARG A 19 19.90 -12.51 3.63
N LEU A 20 18.95 -13.35 3.26
CA LEU A 20 18.13 -13.10 2.08
C LEU A 20 17.12 -12.01 2.44
N PRO A 21 16.97 -10.95 1.63
CA PRO A 21 15.80 -10.09 1.74
C PRO A 21 14.59 -11.02 1.65
N GLY A 22 13.74 -11.01 2.68
CA GLY A 22 12.57 -11.88 2.74
C GLY A 22 11.82 -11.84 1.41
N ALA A 23 11.35 -13.00 0.95
CA ALA A 23 10.74 -13.17 -0.38
C ALA A 23 9.88 -11.95 -0.74
N LEU A 24 10.08 -11.38 -1.94
CA LEU A 24 9.44 -10.14 -2.41
C LEU A 24 7.90 -10.14 -2.31
N GLY A 25 7.28 -11.31 -2.07
CA GLY A 25 5.86 -11.44 -1.75
C GLY A 25 5.43 -10.64 -0.52
N HIS A 26 6.29 -10.48 0.50
CA HIS A 26 5.90 -9.78 1.74
C HIS A 26 5.53 -8.30 1.54
N VAL A 27 6.00 -7.67 0.45
CA VAL A 27 5.76 -6.25 0.15
C VAL A 27 4.31 -6.01 -0.29
N TRP A 28 3.61 -7.04 -0.79
CA TRP A 28 2.27 -6.93 -1.36
C TRP A 28 1.16 -7.54 -0.49
N ASP A 29 1.51 -8.26 0.58
CA ASP A 29 0.57 -8.97 1.45
C ASP A 29 -0.48 -8.05 2.11
N TRP A 30 -0.16 -6.78 2.32
CA TRP A 30 -1.11 -5.82 2.87
C TRP A 30 -2.35 -5.63 1.97
N GLN A 31 -2.18 -5.72 0.65
CA GLN A 31 -3.30 -5.57 -0.29
C GLN A 31 -4.35 -6.67 -0.12
N LEU A 32 -3.93 -7.86 0.31
CA LEU A 32 -4.83 -8.98 0.58
C LEU A 32 -5.79 -8.70 1.75
N ARG A 33 -5.40 -7.81 2.67
CA ARG A 33 -6.20 -7.40 3.84
C ARG A 33 -7.07 -6.16 3.58
N ALA A 34 -7.03 -5.59 2.38
CA ALA A 34 -7.76 -4.37 2.06
C ALA A 34 -9.28 -4.58 2.04
N ARG A 35 -10.04 -3.68 2.68
CA ARG A 35 -11.51 -3.70 2.66
C ARG A 35 -12.10 -3.56 1.27
N CYS A 36 -11.45 -2.77 0.41
CA CYS A 36 -11.88 -2.56 -0.97
C CYS A 36 -11.61 -3.75 -1.89
N ARG A 37 -10.87 -4.76 -1.42
CA ARG A 37 -10.47 -5.90 -2.23
C ARG A 37 -11.69 -6.68 -2.71
N GLY A 38 -11.82 -6.86 -4.03
CA GLY A 38 -12.94 -7.58 -4.65
C GLY A 38 -14.19 -6.73 -4.89
N MET A 39 -14.15 -5.44 -4.57
CA MET A 39 -15.19 -4.48 -4.94
C MET A 39 -14.97 -3.96 -6.36
N ASP A 40 -16.02 -3.37 -6.94
CA ASP A 40 -15.92 -2.70 -8.24
C ASP A 40 -14.94 -1.50 -8.16
N SER A 41 -14.01 -1.43 -9.12
CA SER A 41 -12.99 -0.39 -9.16
C SER A 41 -13.56 1.00 -9.47
N SER A 42 -14.71 1.09 -10.15
CA SER A 42 -15.40 2.35 -10.44
C SER A 42 -15.85 3.08 -9.18
N VAL A 43 -15.92 2.41 -8.02
CA VAL A 43 -16.16 3.10 -6.74
C VAL A 43 -14.97 3.97 -6.37
N PHE A 44 -13.75 3.55 -6.68
CA PHE A 44 -12.51 4.19 -6.23
C PHE A 44 -11.87 5.07 -7.29
N TYR A 45 -12.10 4.78 -8.57
CA TYR A 45 -11.52 5.47 -9.71
C TYR A 45 -12.61 6.11 -10.57
N SER A 46 -12.41 7.37 -10.95
CA SER A 46 -13.35 8.09 -11.82
C SER A 46 -13.37 7.48 -13.22
N PRO A 47 -14.52 7.39 -13.89
CA PRO A 47 -14.56 7.25 -15.34
C PRO A 47 -14.11 8.56 -16.03
N ASP A 48 -13.76 8.45 -17.30
CA ASP A 48 -13.31 9.60 -18.09
C ASP A 48 -14.38 10.71 -18.12
N GLY A 49 -13.97 11.92 -17.75
CA GLY A 49 -14.81 13.11 -17.83
C GLY A 49 -15.75 13.36 -16.65
N GLU A 50 -15.81 12.48 -15.64
CA GLU A 50 -16.58 12.68 -14.42
C GLU A 50 -16.12 13.93 -13.65
N ARG A 51 -17.07 14.78 -13.26
CA ARG A 51 -16.81 16.06 -12.57
C ARG A 51 -17.98 16.43 -11.66
N GLY A 52 -17.80 17.48 -10.85
CA GLY A 52 -18.87 18.07 -10.07
C GLY A 52 -19.38 17.15 -8.96
N THR A 53 -20.70 17.13 -8.76
CA THR A 53 -21.38 16.37 -7.71
C THR A 53 -21.14 14.87 -7.84
N ASP A 54 -21.15 14.33 -9.05
CA ASP A 54 -20.99 12.89 -9.29
C ASP A 54 -19.61 12.41 -8.81
N LYS A 55 -18.55 13.18 -9.13
CA LYS A 55 -17.19 12.93 -8.61
C LYS A 55 -17.18 12.98 -7.08
N GLN A 56 -17.78 14.01 -6.48
CA GLN A 56 -17.80 14.22 -5.03
C GLN A 56 -18.53 13.08 -4.29
N ASP A 57 -19.66 12.61 -4.84
CA ASP A 57 -20.46 11.55 -4.25
C ASP A 57 -19.70 10.21 -4.31
N ARG A 58 -19.08 9.89 -5.45
CA ARG A 58 -18.22 8.70 -5.60
C ARG A 58 -17.05 8.74 -4.63
N GLU A 59 -16.32 9.87 -4.55
CA GLU A 59 -15.20 10.03 -3.62
C GLU A 59 -15.64 9.89 -2.15
N THR A 60 -16.81 10.45 -1.80
CA THR A 60 -17.40 10.32 -0.47
C THR A 60 -17.71 8.86 -0.15
N GLN A 61 -18.25 8.13 -1.13
CA GLN A 61 -18.54 6.70 -0.97
C GLN A 61 -17.25 5.87 -0.82
N ALA A 62 -16.23 6.12 -1.64
CA ALA A 62 -14.94 5.47 -1.52
C ALA A 62 -14.29 5.72 -0.15
N LYS A 63 -14.32 6.97 0.35
CA LYS A 63 -13.77 7.33 1.66
C LYS A 63 -14.43 6.58 2.81
N LYS A 64 -15.75 6.33 2.76
CA LYS A 64 -16.45 5.53 3.78
C LYS A 64 -15.89 4.10 3.87
N ILE A 65 -15.42 3.53 2.77
CA ILE A 65 -14.81 2.20 2.72
C ILE A 65 -13.35 2.25 3.16
N CYS A 66 -12.58 3.23 2.70
CA CYS A 66 -11.15 3.34 2.98
C CYS A 66 -10.86 3.76 4.43
N ASN A 67 -11.68 4.63 5.04
CA ASN A 67 -11.42 5.16 6.38
C ASN A 67 -11.31 4.10 7.49
N PRO A 68 -12.17 3.06 7.55
CA PRO A 68 -12.03 1.98 8.53
C PRO A 68 -11.13 0.82 8.06
N CYS A 69 -10.42 0.96 6.92
CA CYS A 69 -9.61 -0.11 6.34
C CYS A 69 -8.37 -0.42 7.22
N PRO A 70 -8.09 -1.70 7.54
CA PRO A 70 -6.97 -2.06 8.42
C PRO A 70 -5.60 -1.83 7.77
N VAL A 71 -5.56 -1.55 6.47
CA VAL A 71 -4.33 -1.25 5.70
C VAL A 71 -4.34 0.16 5.13
N LYS A 72 -5.12 1.07 5.75
CA LYS A 72 -5.27 2.46 5.30
C LYS A 72 -3.91 3.15 5.16
N THR A 73 -3.02 2.97 6.14
CA THR A 73 -1.72 3.63 6.14
C THR A 73 -0.79 3.05 5.09
N GLU A 74 -0.66 1.72 5.01
CA GLU A 74 0.15 1.07 3.96
C GLU A 74 -0.32 1.47 2.56
N CYS A 75 -1.64 1.52 2.35
CA CYS A 75 -2.25 1.97 1.09
C CYS A 75 -1.91 3.43 0.76
N LEU A 76 -1.92 4.31 1.76
CA LEU A 76 -1.61 5.72 1.54
C LEU A 76 -0.13 5.95 1.28
N VAL A 77 0.75 5.28 2.03
CA VAL A 77 2.20 5.31 1.82
C VAL A 77 2.53 4.85 0.41
N PHE A 78 1.97 3.72 -0.03
CA PHE A 78 2.14 3.21 -1.38
C PHE A 78 1.77 4.25 -2.43
N ALA A 79 0.62 4.91 -2.28
CA ALA A 79 0.14 5.93 -3.21
C ALA A 79 1.07 7.15 -3.28
N PHE A 80 1.73 7.53 -2.18
CA PHE A 80 2.71 8.61 -2.17
C PHE A 80 4.05 8.19 -2.78
N GLU A 81 4.54 6.98 -2.48
CA GLU A 81 5.80 6.46 -3.00
C GLU A 81 5.77 6.27 -4.53
N HIS A 82 4.60 5.91 -5.07
CA HIS A 82 4.41 5.66 -6.50
C HIS A 82 3.74 6.82 -7.24
N GLU A 83 3.52 7.96 -6.56
CA GLU A 83 2.88 9.15 -7.12
C GLU A 83 1.54 8.84 -7.81
N GLU A 84 0.71 7.99 -7.20
CA GLU A 84 -0.55 7.53 -7.77
C GLU A 84 -1.49 8.69 -8.09
N LEU A 85 -1.72 8.89 -9.39
CA LEU A 85 -2.33 10.10 -9.94
C LEU A 85 -3.84 10.17 -9.82
N TYR A 86 -4.49 9.00 -9.66
CA TYR A 86 -5.94 8.87 -9.79
C TYR A 86 -6.55 8.13 -8.61
N GLY A 87 -7.85 8.38 -8.42
CA GLY A 87 -8.69 7.62 -7.50
C GLY A 87 -8.43 7.87 -6.00
N VAL A 88 -9.18 7.16 -5.17
CA VAL A 88 -9.13 7.25 -3.71
C VAL A 88 -8.21 6.18 -3.13
N TRP A 89 -7.16 6.62 -2.44
CA TRP A 89 -6.16 5.76 -1.80
C TRP A 89 -6.05 6.10 -0.33
N GLY A 90 -6.10 5.10 0.55
CA GLY A 90 -5.96 5.29 1.99
C GLY A 90 -6.92 6.34 2.59
N GLY A 91 -8.07 6.57 1.96
CA GLY A 91 -9.06 7.57 2.38
C GLY A 91 -8.78 9.00 1.89
N MET A 92 -7.84 9.19 0.96
CA MET A 92 -7.53 10.47 0.34
C MET A 92 -7.87 10.46 -1.15
N THR A 93 -8.43 11.54 -1.66
CA THR A 93 -8.65 11.75 -3.10
C THR A 93 -7.36 12.15 -3.81
N GLU A 94 -7.38 12.09 -5.15
CA GLU A 94 -6.29 12.62 -5.98
C GLU A 94 -5.99 14.09 -5.68
N ASP A 95 -7.03 14.92 -5.50
CA ASP A 95 -6.88 16.35 -5.28
C ASP A 95 -6.32 16.64 -3.88
N GLU A 96 -6.73 15.88 -2.87
CA GLU A 96 -6.17 15.97 -1.51
C GLU A 96 -4.68 15.58 -1.50
N ARG A 97 -4.31 14.47 -2.15
CA ARG A 97 -2.91 14.05 -2.25
C ARG A 97 -2.07 15.10 -3.02
N ARG A 98 -2.59 15.62 -4.13
CA ARG A 98 -1.94 16.67 -4.93
C ARG A 98 -1.73 17.95 -4.14
N ASN A 99 -2.71 18.37 -3.33
CA ASN A 99 -2.59 19.56 -2.51
C ASN A 99 -1.52 19.40 -1.41
N LEU A 100 -1.41 18.21 -0.81
CA LEU A 100 -0.34 17.92 0.15
C LEU A 100 1.05 17.97 -0.52
N LEU A 101 1.23 17.35 -1.69
CA LEU A 101 2.50 17.39 -2.43
C LEU A 101 2.92 18.82 -2.80
N LYS A 102 1.97 19.67 -3.19
CA LYS A 102 2.23 21.08 -3.52
C LYS A 102 2.63 21.93 -2.31
N SER A 103 2.10 21.60 -1.13
CA SER A 103 2.33 22.38 0.10
C SER A 103 3.73 22.24 0.70
N GLY A 104 4.63 21.45 0.10
CA GLY A 104 6.00 21.26 0.56
C GLY A 104 6.14 20.50 1.88
N ASN A 105 5.03 20.21 2.56
CA ASN A 105 4.97 19.41 3.77
C ASN A 105 4.97 17.91 3.39
N LYS A 106 6.11 17.42 2.87
CA LYS A 106 6.34 16.02 2.47
C LYS A 106 6.42 15.05 3.66
N LYS A 107 5.76 15.35 4.77
CA LYS A 107 5.56 14.34 5.81
C LYS A 107 4.53 13.37 5.27
N LEU A 108 5.00 12.20 4.81
CA LEU A 108 4.16 11.01 4.73
C LEU A 108 3.36 10.96 6.03
N PRO A 109 2.01 10.83 5.97
CA PRO A 109 1.19 10.81 7.17
C PRO A 109 1.75 9.73 8.09
N THR A 110 2.38 10.21 9.17
CA THR A 110 3.06 9.35 10.13
C THR A 110 1.97 8.69 10.96
N LEU A 111 2.10 7.36 11.11
CA LEU A 111 1.26 6.48 11.93
C LEU A 111 0.91 7.08 13.30
#